data_AF-A0A0F2GSR6-F1
#
_entry.id   AF-A0A0F2GSR6-F1
#
_cell.length_a   1.000
_cell.length_b   1.000
_cell.length_c   1.000
_cell.angle_alpha   90.00
_cell.angle_beta   90.00
_cell.angle_gamma   90.00
#
_symmetry.space_group_name_H-M   'P 1'
#
loop_
_entity.id
_entity.type
_entity.pdbx_description
1 polymer ?
#
loop_
_entity_poly.entity_id
_entity_poly.type
_entity_poly.pdbx_seq_one_letter_code
_entity_poly.pdbx_strand_id
1 'polypeptide(L)'
;NTLRNSAAYNINVNVDSKLNLTKVWFNLVIRDQGRPIGLAGSGLDLSGFLDDFIIAREPGVTPMIVGDDGAIQAHPDRRLIAYSSAAGGASERHRVFDLLDQPEQRDALREAMRLARAKAGSVHCLWA
;
A
#
# COMPACT_ATOMS: atom_id res chain seq x y z
N ASN A 1 -8.73 -11.71 -5.81
CA ASN A 1 -9.12 -11.99 -7.20
C ASN A 1 -9.55 -10.69 -7.86
N THR A 2 -8.64 -10.02 -8.59
CA THR A 2 -8.79 -8.64 -9.11
C THR A 2 -9.98 -8.46 -10.05
N LEU A 3 -10.42 -9.51 -10.75
CA LEU A 3 -11.60 -9.47 -11.63
C LEU A 3 -12.93 -9.25 -10.88
N ARG A 4 -12.96 -9.49 -9.56
CA ARG A 4 -14.13 -9.23 -8.70
C ARG A 4 -14.13 -7.84 -8.07
N ASN A 5 -13.04 -7.09 -8.22
CA ASN A 5 -12.90 -5.76 -7.66
C ASN A 5 -13.50 -4.71 -8.61
N SER A 6 -14.29 -3.78 -8.08
CA SER A 6 -14.89 -2.68 -8.85
C SER A 6 -13.86 -1.61 -9.22
N ALA A 7 -12.70 -1.59 -8.56
CA ALA A 7 -11.60 -0.68 -8.87
C ALA A 7 -11.01 -0.94 -10.27
N ALA A 8 -10.74 0.13 -11.02
CA ALA A 8 -10.20 0.06 -12.39
C ALA A 8 -8.76 -0.47 -12.45
N TYR A 9 -8.01 -0.30 -11.36
CA TYR A 9 -6.64 -0.77 -11.22
C TYR A 9 -6.37 -1.19 -9.78
N ASN A 10 -5.32 -1.98 -9.59
CA ASN A 10 -4.84 -2.40 -8.30
C ASN A 10 -3.32 -2.47 -8.28
N ILE A 11 -2.71 -1.93 -7.22
CA ILE A 11 -1.27 -1.96 -6.98
C ILE A 11 -0.98 -3.03 -5.92
N ASN A 12 0.03 -3.89 -6.16
CA ASN A 12 0.54 -4.83 -5.16
C ASN A 12 2.05 -4.70 -5.04
N VAL A 13 2.57 -4.58 -3.83
CA VAL A 13 4.01 -4.70 -3.60
C VAL A 13 4.33 -6.18 -3.33
N ASN A 14 5.31 -6.73 -4.03
CA ASN A 14 5.82 -8.07 -3.82
C ASN A 14 7.34 -8.00 -3.61
N VAL A 15 7.80 -8.47 -2.45
CA VAL A 15 9.22 -8.55 -2.11
C VAL A 15 9.67 -10.00 -2.30
N ASP A 16 10.51 -10.25 -3.29
CA ASP A 16 11.15 -11.54 -3.49
C ASP A 16 12.41 -11.63 -2.60
N SER A 17 12.33 -12.45 -1.54
CA SER A 17 13.45 -12.65 -0.60
C SER A 17 14.63 -13.43 -1.18
N LYS A 18 14.44 -14.19 -2.27
CA LYS A 18 15.50 -14.97 -2.91
C LYS A 18 16.28 -14.14 -3.92
N LEU A 19 15.62 -13.17 -4.54
CA LEU A 19 16.20 -12.28 -5.55
C LEU A 19 16.58 -10.91 -4.99
N ASN A 20 16.20 -10.60 -3.75
CA ASN A 20 16.30 -9.26 -3.14
C ASN A 20 15.67 -8.16 -4.02
N LEU A 21 14.57 -8.50 -4.70
CA LEU A 21 13.85 -7.58 -5.58
C LEU A 21 12.53 -7.18 -4.94
N THR A 22 12.24 -5.88 -4.94
CA THR A 22 10.89 -5.40 -4.61
C THR A 22 10.21 -4.89 -5.86
N LYS A 23 9.19 -5.64 -6.29
CA LYS A 23 8.40 -5.33 -7.48
C LYS A 23 7.04 -4.82 -7.09
N VAL A 24 6.60 -3.76 -7.76
CA VAL A 24 5.21 -3.31 -7.69
C VAL A 24 4.48 -3.79 -8.93
N TRP A 25 3.43 -4.57 -8.72
CA TRP A 25 2.56 -5.09 -9.78
C TRP A 25 1.32 -4.21 -9.91
N PHE A 26 1.13 -3.67 -11.11
CA PHE A 26 -0.06 -2.95 -11.52
C PHE A 26 -0.96 -3.91 -12.26
N ASN A 27 -2.16 -4.14 -11.75
CA ASN A 27 -3.17 -4.96 -12.41
C ASN A 27 -4.33 -4.06 -12.84
N LEU A 28 -4.69 -4.08 -14.12
CA LEU A 28 -5.78 -3.31 -14.70
C LEU A 28 -6.85 -4.25 -15.27
N VAL A 29 -8.11 -4.00 -14.92
CA VAL A 29 -9.24 -4.74 -15.48
C VAL A 29 -9.61 -4.14 -16.82
N ILE A 30 -9.44 -4.92 -17.90
CA ILE A 30 -9.83 -4.50 -19.25
C ILE A 30 -11.34 -4.68 -19.38
N ARG A 31 -12.03 -3.62 -19.80
CA ARG A 31 -13.48 -3.62 -20.01
C ARG A 31 -13.84 -3.29 -21.45
N ASP A 32 -14.84 -3.97 -21.96
CA ASP A 32 -15.53 -3.65 -23.21
C ASP A 32 -17.00 -3.36 -22.90
N GLN A 33 -17.46 -2.15 -23.25
CA GLN A 33 -18.80 -1.65 -22.92
C GLN A 33 -19.19 -1.87 -21.44
N GLY A 34 -18.24 -1.64 -20.52
CA GLY A 34 -18.43 -1.84 -19.07
C GLY A 34 -18.27 -3.28 -18.57
N ARG A 35 -18.30 -4.29 -19.46
CA ARG A 35 -18.11 -5.69 -19.13
C ARG A 35 -16.63 -6.02 -18.99
N PRO A 36 -16.16 -6.62 -17.88
CA PRO A 36 -14.77 -7.07 -17.76
C PRO A 36 -14.50 -8.22 -18.73
N ILE A 37 -13.49 -8.06 -19.59
CA ILE A 37 -13.09 -9.06 -20.62
C ILE A 37 -11.68 -9.62 -20.40
N GLY A 38 -10.91 -9.06 -19.47
CA GLY A 38 -9.57 -9.55 -19.18
C GLY A 38 -8.85 -8.74 -18.10
N LEU A 39 -7.61 -9.16 -17.84
CA LEU A 39 -6.68 -8.47 -16.94
C LEU A 39 -5.38 -8.21 -17.70
N ALA A 40 -4.95 -6.96 -17.74
CA ALA A 40 -3.57 -6.63 -18.09
C ALA A 40 -2.80 -6.34 -16.80
N GLY A 41 -1.53 -6.70 -16.76
CA GLY A 41 -0.67 -6.28 -15.67
C GLY A 41 0.76 -6.08 -16.12
N SER A 42 1.45 -5.21 -15.39
CA SER A 42 2.89 -4.99 -15.55
C SER A 42 3.53 -4.86 -14.18
N GLY A 43 4.81 -5.25 -14.10
CA GLY A 43 5.64 -5.04 -12.92
C GLY A 43 6.56 -3.85 -13.15
N LEU A 44 6.62 -2.94 -12.18
CA LEU A 44 7.68 -1.94 -12.08
C LEU A 44 8.69 -2.41 -11.05
N ASP A 45 9.96 -2.39 -11.44
CA ASP A 45 11.05 -2.55 -10.48
C ASP A 45 11.19 -1.24 -9.70
N LEU A 46 10.90 -1.30 -8.40
CA LEU A 46 11.11 -0.19 -7.47
C LEU A 46 12.19 -0.54 -6.46
N SER A 47 13.03 -1.55 -6.70
CA SER A 47 14.02 -2.01 -5.73
C SER A 47 14.95 -0.86 -5.32
N GLY A 48 15.49 -0.08 -6.27
CA GLY A 48 16.32 1.09 -5.94
C GLY A 48 15.59 2.15 -5.12
N PHE A 49 14.35 2.51 -5.51
CA PHE A 49 13.55 3.49 -4.77
C PHE A 49 13.20 3.01 -3.36
N LEU A 50 12.80 1.75 -3.22
CA LEU A 50 12.41 1.19 -1.93
C LEU A 50 13.63 0.88 -1.08
N ASP A 51 14.76 0.53 -1.65
CA ASP A 51 16.01 0.41 -0.90
C ASP A 51 16.39 1.79 -0.34
N ASP A 52 16.43 2.83 -1.18
CA ASP A 52 16.74 4.18 -0.71
C ASP A 52 15.71 4.72 0.30
N PHE A 53 14.41 4.45 0.10
CA PHE A 53 13.34 5.02 0.92
C PHE A 53 13.03 4.20 2.18
N ILE A 54 12.99 2.87 2.10
CA ILE A 54 12.61 1.97 3.19
C ILE A 54 13.84 1.58 4.03
N ILE A 55 15.04 1.52 3.45
CA ILE A 55 16.28 1.20 4.18
C ILE A 55 16.92 2.46 4.77
N ALA A 56 16.61 3.67 4.28
CA ALA A 56 17.02 4.90 4.94
C ALA A 56 16.50 4.91 6.39
N ARG A 57 17.43 4.71 7.33
CA ARG A 57 17.17 4.52 8.75
C ARG A 57 17.54 5.77 9.50
N GLU A 58 16.68 6.77 9.43
CA GLU A 58 16.82 7.91 10.33
C GLU A 58 16.27 7.52 11.70
N PRO A 59 17.06 7.63 12.79
CA PRO A 59 16.63 7.22 14.11
C PRO A 59 15.29 7.87 14.50
N GLY A 60 14.31 7.04 14.88
CA GLY A 60 12.96 7.50 15.23
C GLY A 60 12.00 7.65 14.06
N VAL A 61 12.43 7.38 12.83
CA VAL A 61 11.57 7.42 11.63
C VAL A 61 11.46 6.02 11.04
N THR A 62 10.22 5.60 10.76
CA THR A 62 9.93 4.35 10.05
C THR A 62 9.21 4.67 8.74
N PRO A 63 9.91 4.65 7.60
CA PRO A 63 9.28 4.87 6.29
C PRO A 63 8.36 3.69 5.94
N MET A 64 7.18 3.98 5.39
CA MET A 64 6.23 2.97 4.95
C MET A 64 5.29 3.48 3.85
N ILE A 65 4.70 2.58 3.08
CA ILE A 65 3.68 2.88 2.07
C ILE A 65 2.37 2.21 2.50
N VAL A 66 1.28 2.97 2.50
CA VAL A 66 -0.06 2.49 2.92
C VAL A 66 -1.09 2.72 1.82
N GLY A 67 -2.05 1.80 1.71
CA GLY A 67 -3.24 1.95 0.89
C GLY A 67 -4.24 2.93 1.48
N ASP A 68 -5.29 3.26 0.72
CA ASP A 68 -6.33 4.19 1.15
C ASP A 68 -7.17 3.66 2.32
N ASP A 69 -7.26 2.35 2.47
CA ASP A 69 -7.87 1.68 3.61
C ASP A 69 -6.89 1.46 4.79
N GLY A 70 -5.64 1.93 4.67
CA GLY A 70 -4.59 1.78 5.67
C GLY A 70 -3.84 0.45 5.61
N ALA A 71 -4.11 -0.42 4.64
CA ALA A 71 -3.31 -1.63 4.45
C ALA A 71 -1.84 -1.28 4.16
N ILE A 72 -0.91 -1.89 4.90
CA ILE A 72 0.52 -1.63 4.74
C ILE A 72 1.03 -2.34 3.48
N GLN A 73 1.44 -1.56 2.48
CA GLN A 73 1.95 -2.05 1.20
C GLN A 73 3.47 -2.24 1.23
N ALA A 74 4.21 -1.39 1.93
CA ALA A 74 5.66 -1.52 2.12
C ALA A 74 6.07 -1.10 3.52
N HIS A 75 6.97 -1.86 4.14
CA HIS A 75 7.46 -1.62 5.51
C HIS A 75 8.84 -2.29 5.72
N PRO A 76 9.76 -1.72 6.52
CA PRO A 76 11.07 -2.32 6.81
C PRO A 76 10.94 -3.70 7.49
N ASP A 77 10.02 -3.82 8.44
CA ASP A 77 9.57 -5.12 8.96
C ASP A 77 8.54 -5.74 8.02
N ARG A 78 8.99 -6.74 7.26
CA ARG A 78 8.19 -7.44 6.25
C ARG A 78 7.01 -8.22 6.82
N ARG A 79 6.99 -8.48 8.13
CA ARG A 79 5.88 -9.17 8.81
C ARG A 79 4.63 -8.30 8.91
N LEU A 80 4.80 -6.99 8.80
CA LEU A 80 3.71 -6.01 8.85
C LEU A 80 3.14 -5.70 7.45
N ILE A 81 3.66 -6.29 6.38
CA ILE A 81 3.15 -6.07 5.03
C ILE A 81 1.86 -6.86 4.84
N ALA A 82 0.79 -6.19 4.39
CA ALA A 82 -0.50 -6.78 4.07
C ALA A 82 -0.46 -7.48 2.70
N TYR A 83 0.23 -8.62 2.63
CA TYR A 83 0.29 -9.43 1.42
C TYR A 83 -1.12 -9.85 0.99
N SER A 84 -1.47 -9.64 -0.29
CA SER A 84 -2.79 -9.97 -0.86
C SER A 84 -3.96 -9.08 -0.44
N SER A 85 -3.75 -7.86 0.08
CA SER A 85 -4.84 -6.91 0.39
C SER A 85 -5.77 -6.64 -0.83
N ALA A 86 -5.21 -6.67 -2.03
CA ALA A 86 -5.90 -6.57 -3.31
C ALA A 86 -6.85 -7.74 -3.65
N ALA A 87 -6.64 -8.90 -3.03
CA ALA A 87 -7.33 -10.11 -3.42
C ALA A 87 -8.72 -10.25 -2.78
N GLY A 88 -9.08 -9.36 -1.84
CA GLY A 88 -10.34 -9.42 -1.09
C GLY A 88 -10.47 -10.66 -0.19
N GLY A 89 -9.40 -11.44 -0.04
CA GLY A 89 -9.33 -12.54 0.91
C GLY A 89 -8.98 -12.01 2.30
N ALA A 90 -9.45 -12.71 3.33
CA ALA A 90 -9.14 -12.46 4.74
C ALA A 90 -7.67 -12.78 5.10
N SER A 91 -6.71 -12.38 4.26
CA SER A 91 -5.31 -12.40 4.67
C SER A 91 -5.09 -11.29 5.70
N GLU A 92 -4.26 -11.59 6.70
CA GLU A 92 -3.95 -10.75 7.86
C GLU A 92 -3.95 -9.27 7.48
N ARG A 93 -4.98 -8.55 7.91
CA ARG A 93 -5.15 -7.13 7.60
C ARG A 93 -4.16 -6.36 8.47
N HIS A 94 -2.88 -6.39 8.12
CA HIS A 94 -1.89 -5.51 8.73
C HIS A 94 -2.18 -4.09 8.27
N ARG A 95 -2.88 -3.33 9.13
CA ARG A 95 -3.17 -1.92 8.88
C ARG A 95 -2.26 -1.05 9.72
N VAL A 96 -1.91 0.11 9.19
CA VAL A 96 -1.12 1.10 9.93
C VAL A 96 -1.78 1.53 11.25
N PHE A 97 -3.12 1.45 11.33
CA PHE A 97 -3.87 1.74 12.56
C PHE A 97 -3.62 0.73 13.68
N ASP A 98 -3.23 -0.50 13.34
CA ASP A 98 -2.93 -1.55 14.33
C ASP A 98 -1.59 -1.30 15.03
N LEU A 99 -0.76 -0.39 14.50
CA LEU A 99 0.49 0.05 15.09
C LEU A 99 0.31 1.19 16.11
N LEU A 100 -0.94 1.64 16.33
CA LEU A 100 -1.28 2.73 17.24
C LEU A 100 -2.13 2.19 18.38
N ASP A 101 -1.72 2.45 19.62
CA ASP A 101 -2.41 1.95 20.81
C ASP A 101 -3.69 2.74 21.11
N GLN A 102 -3.63 4.07 20.99
CA GLN A 102 -4.71 4.95 21.43
C GLN A 102 -5.77 5.15 20.32
N PRO A 103 -7.07 5.04 20.62
CA PRO A 103 -8.15 5.30 19.66
C PRO A 103 -8.04 6.67 18.99
N GLU A 104 -7.67 7.70 19.74
CA GLU A 104 -7.56 9.08 19.27
C GLU A 104 -6.46 9.22 18.21
N GLN A 105 -5.35 8.48 18.36
CA GLN A 105 -4.27 8.45 17.37
C GLN A 105 -4.73 7.78 16.06
N ARG A 106 -5.54 6.71 16.18
CA ARG A 106 -6.10 6.03 15.00
C ARG A 106 -7.04 6.95 14.24
N ASP A 107 -7.87 7.72 14.94
CA ASP A 107 -8.78 8.69 14.33
C ASP A 107 -8.03 9.85 13.68
N ALA A 108 -7.00 10.39 14.36
CA ALA A 108 -6.15 11.42 13.80
C ALA A 108 -5.47 10.95 12.49
N LEU A 109 -4.94 9.72 12.48
CA LEU A 109 -4.34 9.15 11.27
C LEU A 109 -5.34 8.96 10.13
N ARG A 110 -6.56 8.48 10.42
CA ARG A 110 -7.63 8.37 9.40
C ARG A 110 -7.93 9.72 8.77
N GLU A 111 -8.03 10.77 9.59
CA GLU A 111 -8.31 12.11 9.09
C GLU A 111 -7.14 12.66 8.25
N ALA A 112 -5.89 12.48 8.69
CA ALA A 112 -4.72 12.88 7.91
C ALA A 112 -4.67 12.17 6.54
N MET A 113 -4.95 10.86 6.50
CA MET A 113 -5.03 10.11 5.25
C MET A 113 -6.17 10.61 4.33
N ARG A 114 -7.34 10.93 4.92
CA ARG A 114 -8.48 11.49 4.17
C ARG A 114 -8.12 12.85 3.55
N LEU A 115 -7.47 13.73 4.31
CA LEU A 115 -7.02 15.04 3.84
C LEU A 115 -5.95 14.91 2.75
N ALA A 116 -4.97 14.03 2.92
CA ALA A 116 -3.92 13.77 1.93
C ALA A 116 -4.52 13.31 0.59
N ARG A 117 -5.57 12.48 0.64
CA ARG A 117 -6.31 12.05 -0.56
C ARG A 117 -7.10 13.18 -1.21
N ALA A 118 -7.73 14.03 -0.40
CA ALA A 118 -8.54 15.15 -0.90
C ALA A 118 -7.69 16.27 -1.51
N LYS A 119 -6.43 16.41 -1.08
CA LYS A 119 -5.52 17.46 -1.52
C LYS A 119 -4.21 16.85 -2.03
N ALA A 120 -4.23 16.38 -3.28
CA ALA A 120 -3.03 15.87 -3.93
C ALA A 120 -1.90 16.92 -3.91
N GLY A 121 -0.68 16.50 -3.58
CA GLY A 121 0.50 17.36 -3.53
C GLY A 121 0.73 18.09 -2.19
N SER A 122 -0.11 17.88 -1.16
CA SER A 122 0.18 18.37 0.19
C SER A 122 0.71 17.28 1.12
N VAL A 123 1.53 17.70 2.09
CA VAL A 123 2.01 16.88 3.20
C VAL A 123 1.16 17.18 4.42
N HIS A 124 0.75 16.14 5.15
CA HIS A 124 0.02 16.25 6.40
C HIS A 124 0.84 15.62 7.52
N CYS A 125 1.09 16.38 8.58
CA CYS A 125 1.78 15.92 9.78
C CYS A 125 0.78 15.83 10.94
N LEU A 126 0.92 14.80 11.78
CA LEU A 126 0.13 14.62 13.00
C LEU A 126 0.80 15.20 14.25
N TRP A 127 2.07 15.57 14.15
CA TRP A 127 2.80 16.27 15.17
C TRP A 127 2.84 17.76 14.79
N ALA A 128 2.42 18.61 15.72
CA ALA A 128 2.56 20.06 15.70
C ALA A 128 2.70 20.52 17.14
#